data_AF-A0A2K2V5I1-F1
#
_entry.id   AF-A0A2K2V5I1-F1
#
_cell.length_a   1.000
_cell.length_b   1.000
_cell.length_c   1.000
_cell.angle_alpha   90.00
_cell.angle_beta   90.00
_cell.angle_gamma   90.00
#
_symmetry.space_group_name_H-M   'P 1'
#
loop_
_entity.id
_entity.type
_entity.pdbx_description
1 polymer ?
#
loop_
_entity_poly.entity_id
_entity_poly.type
_entity_poly.pdbx_seq_one_letter_code
_entity_poly.pdbx_strand_id
1 'polypeptide(L)'
;MLYYYPYASFDFLLGDDGLYFIEANAVSAGLYYTEMLARHVLMRRPNLKENLLGLTIMEDFIRLCSNYYSWLKGRRMRILGISVPDSWKSYLGIERVELKRTAEKMGFKAVFVRKKSSAIIGSTLVSFEEGSGVIPDLVVRRTFKFPVGIKQPVINP
;
A
#
# COMPACT_ATOMS: atom_id res chain seq x y z
N MET A 1 -18.06 -8.36 -4.42
CA MET A 1 -17.13 -7.21 -4.40
C MET A 1 -15.85 -7.69 -5.05
N LEU A 2 -15.45 -7.17 -6.21
CA LEU A 2 -14.20 -7.55 -6.86
C LEU A 2 -13.04 -7.03 -5.99
N TYR A 3 -12.21 -7.94 -5.49
CA TYR A 3 -10.99 -7.60 -4.78
C TYR A 3 -9.93 -7.25 -5.81
N TYR A 4 -9.35 -6.06 -5.70
CA TYR A 4 -8.29 -5.64 -6.60
C TYR A 4 -6.96 -5.66 -5.87
N TYR A 5 -5.99 -6.34 -6.50
CA TYR A 5 -4.63 -6.52 -6.06
C TYR A 5 -3.73 -5.75 -7.05
N PRO A 6 -3.41 -4.48 -6.77
CA PRO A 6 -2.52 -3.69 -7.64
C PRO A 6 -1.12 -4.30 -7.71
N TYR A 7 -0.77 -5.13 -6.74
CA TYR A 7 0.50 -5.81 -6.65
C TYR A 7 0.26 -7.23 -6.13
N ALA A 8 1.09 -8.16 -6.56
CA ALA A 8 1.22 -9.49 -5.99
C ALA A 8 2.71 -9.75 -5.78
N SER A 9 3.09 -10.31 -4.63
CA SER A 9 4.43 -10.86 -4.43
C SER A 9 4.41 -12.32 -4.86
N PHE A 10 5.45 -12.73 -5.57
CA PHE A 10 5.65 -14.11 -5.96
C PHE A 10 6.95 -14.59 -5.34
N ASP A 11 6.84 -15.63 -4.54
CA ASP A 11 7.95 -16.17 -3.80
C ASP A 11 8.45 -17.40 -4.56
N PHE A 12 9.74 -17.40 -4.88
CA PHE A 12 10.39 -18.48 -5.62
C PHE A 12 11.60 -18.99 -4.85
N LEU A 13 11.88 -20.28 -4.99
CA LEU A 13 13.14 -20.91 -4.61
C LEU A 13 13.96 -21.14 -5.87
N LEU A 14 15.19 -20.64 -5.89
CA LEU A 14 16.15 -20.95 -6.95
C LEU A 14 17.00 -22.15 -6.51
N GLY A 15 16.87 -23.26 -7.22
CA GLY A 15 17.71 -24.46 -7.07
C GLY A 15 18.70 -24.60 -8.24
N ASP A 16 19.58 -25.60 -8.13
CA ASP A 16 20.60 -25.87 -9.16
C ASP A 16 19.99 -26.27 -10.52
N ASP A 17 18.77 -26.80 -10.52
CA ASP A 17 18.06 -27.32 -11.68
C ASP A 17 16.89 -26.42 -12.14
N GLY A 18 16.59 -25.33 -11.43
CA GLY A 18 15.58 -24.38 -11.88
C GLY A 18 14.98 -23.47 -10.82
N LEU A 19 13.93 -22.77 -11.24
CA LEU A 19 13.16 -21.84 -10.43
C LEU A 19 11.83 -22.48 -10.01
N TYR A 20 11.61 -22.61 -8.71
CA TYR A 20 10.44 -23.24 -8.13
C TYR A 20 9.52 -22.19 -7.52
N PHE A 21 8.28 -22.15 -7.99
CA PHE A 21 7.25 -21.32 -7.38
C PHE A 21 6.85 -21.87 -6.01
N ILE A 22 6.88 -21.01 -4.99
CA ILE A 22 6.48 -21.36 -3.62
C ILE A 22 5.06 -20.88 -3.36
N GLU A 23 4.85 -19.56 -3.42
CA GLU A 23 3.55 -18.97 -3.15
C GLU A 23 3.35 -17.61 -3.86
N ALA A 24 2.08 -17.27 -4.06
CA ALA A 24 1.65 -15.96 -4.53
C ALA A 24 0.98 -15.25 -3.37
N ASN A 25 1.72 -14.32 -2.79
CA ASN A 25 1.21 -13.44 -1.75
C ASN A 25 0.46 -12.29 -2.42
N ALA A 26 -0.87 -12.36 -2.34
CA ALA A 26 -1.74 -11.21 -2.60
C ALA A 26 -1.20 -9.98 -1.84
N VAL A 27 -0.82 -10.20 -0.58
CA VAL A 27 -0.25 -9.22 0.37
C VAL A 27 1.24 -8.99 0.17
N SER A 28 1.62 -8.08 -0.73
CA SER A 28 3.01 -7.61 -0.76
C SER A 28 3.26 -6.58 0.35
N ALA A 29 3.70 -7.08 1.51
CA ALA A 29 4.50 -6.31 2.44
C ALA A 29 5.93 -6.15 1.89
N GLY A 30 6.69 -5.17 2.38
CA GLY A 30 8.10 -5.07 2.02
C GLY A 30 8.41 -4.10 0.88
N LEU A 31 7.42 -3.40 0.31
CA LEU A 31 7.63 -2.43 -0.76
C LEU A 31 8.68 -1.38 -0.37
N TYR A 32 8.56 -0.82 0.84
CA TYR A 32 9.52 0.17 1.33
C TYR A 32 10.92 -0.44 1.49
N TYR A 33 10.94 -1.64 2.04
CA TYR A 33 12.17 -2.32 2.44
C TYR A 33 12.96 -2.78 1.23
N THR A 34 12.28 -3.24 0.18
CA THR A 34 12.89 -3.60 -1.10
C THR A 34 13.56 -2.38 -1.74
N GLU A 35 12.88 -1.22 -1.78
CA GLU A 35 13.51 0.01 -2.26
C GLU A 35 14.73 0.42 -1.42
N MET A 36 14.59 0.36 -0.09
CA MET A 36 15.67 0.72 0.82
C MET A 36 16.88 -0.21 0.67
N LEU A 37 16.63 -1.51 0.55
CA LEU A 37 17.67 -2.52 0.33
C LEU A 37 18.36 -2.29 -1.02
N ALA A 38 17.61 -2.04 -2.09
CA ALA A 38 18.18 -1.74 -3.40
C ALA A 38 19.11 -0.51 -3.35
N ARG A 39 18.67 0.57 -2.68
CA ARG A 39 19.51 1.76 -2.46
C ARG A 39 20.77 1.43 -1.67
N HIS A 40 20.67 0.61 -0.63
CA HIS A 40 21.81 0.20 0.18
C HIS A 40 22.82 -0.66 -0.60
N VAL A 41 22.32 -1.61 -1.41
CA VAL A 41 23.14 -2.43 -2.29
C VAL A 41 23.87 -1.54 -3.30
N LEU A 42 23.19 -0.55 -3.90
CA LEU A 42 23.81 0.40 -4.82
C LEU A 42 24.96 1.20 -4.19
N MET A 43 24.82 1.63 -2.94
CA MET A 43 25.90 2.33 -2.24
C MET A 43 27.15 1.45 -2.07
N ARG A 44 26.98 0.14 -1.87
CA ARG A 44 28.08 -0.81 -1.69
C ARG A 44 28.60 -1.43 -3.00
N ARG A 45 27.76 -1.48 -4.02
CA ARG A 45 28.04 -2.09 -5.33
C ARG A 45 27.54 -1.16 -6.44
N PRO A 46 28.23 -0.02 -6.69
CA PRO A 46 27.81 0.94 -7.71
C PRO A 46 27.74 0.36 -9.12
N ASN A 47 28.48 -0.72 -9.38
CA ASN A 47 28.44 -1.46 -10.64
C ASN A 47 27.06 -2.09 -10.94
N LEU A 48 26.16 -2.19 -9.94
CA LEU A 48 24.78 -2.66 -10.12
C LEU A 48 23.78 -1.53 -10.42
N LYS A 49 24.26 -0.31 -10.67
CA LYS A 49 23.43 0.88 -10.93
C LYS A 49 22.33 0.63 -11.95
N GLU A 50 22.67 0.11 -13.12
CA GLU A 50 21.70 -0.08 -14.20
C GLU A 50 20.57 -1.07 -13.84
N ASN A 51 20.82 -2.00 -12.92
CA ASN A 51 19.85 -3.02 -12.52
C ASN A 51 18.96 -2.61 -11.33
N LEU A 52 19.40 -1.64 -10.52
CA LEU A 52 18.73 -1.28 -9.26
C LEU A 52 18.33 0.20 -9.18
N LEU A 53 18.84 1.05 -10.06
CA LEU A 53 18.51 2.47 -10.10
C LEU A 53 17.07 2.64 -10.60
N GLY A 54 16.29 3.47 -9.91
CA GLY A 54 14.93 3.80 -10.34
C GLY A 54 13.85 2.82 -9.87
N LEU A 55 14.15 1.93 -8.91
CA LEU A 55 13.09 1.20 -8.21
C LEU A 55 12.23 2.17 -7.39
N THR A 56 11.05 2.50 -7.92
CA THR A 56 10.02 3.38 -7.35
C THR A 56 8.76 2.59 -6.97
N ILE A 57 8.95 1.39 -6.44
CA ILE A 57 7.92 0.42 -6.07
C ILE A 57 6.72 1.05 -5.32
N MET A 58 6.96 1.93 -4.35
CA MET A 58 5.91 2.65 -3.62
C MET A 58 5.12 3.61 -4.51
N GLU A 59 5.82 4.41 -5.32
CA GLU A 59 5.17 5.37 -6.22
C GLU A 59 4.36 4.62 -7.28
N ASP A 60 4.90 3.52 -7.80
CA ASP A 60 4.23 2.65 -8.75
C ASP A 60 3.00 1.98 -8.13
N PHE A 61 3.11 1.51 -6.88
CA PHE A 61 1.97 0.98 -6.13
C PHE A 61 0.86 2.03 -5.96
N ILE A 62 1.19 3.26 -5.56
CA ILE A 62 0.21 4.35 -5.40
C ILE A 62 -0.40 4.73 -6.76
N ARG A 63 0.40 4.75 -7.83
CA ARG A 63 -0.06 5.01 -9.19
C ARG A 63 -1.07 3.96 -9.65
N LEU A 64 -0.80 2.68 -9.39
CA LEU A 64 -1.71 1.58 -9.71
C LEU A 64 -3.02 1.67 -8.89
N CYS A 65 -2.95 2.05 -7.61
CA CYS A 65 -4.15 2.32 -6.82
C CYS A 65 -4.98 3.46 -7.40
N SER A 66 -4.33 4.56 -7.81
CA SER A 66 -4.98 5.73 -8.42
C SER A 66 -5.62 5.38 -9.78
N ASN A 67 -4.91 4.63 -10.62
CA ASN A 67 -5.40 4.16 -11.92
C ASN A 67 -6.63 3.28 -11.76
N TYR A 68 -6.60 2.34 -10.81
CA TYR A 68 -7.76 1.49 -10.49
C TYR A 68 -8.97 2.31 -10.04
N TYR A 69 -8.77 3.27 -9.14
CA TYR A 69 -9.85 4.16 -8.72
C TYR A 69 -10.42 4.96 -9.90
N SER A 70 -9.54 5.49 -10.76
CA SER A 70 -9.95 6.26 -11.94
C SER A 70 -10.76 5.41 -12.91
N TRP A 71 -10.32 4.17 -13.17
CA TRP A 71 -11.06 3.21 -13.98
C TRP A 71 -12.44 2.89 -13.38
N LEU A 72 -12.53 2.69 -12.06
CA LEU A 72 -13.79 2.38 -11.38
C LEU A 72 -14.78 3.56 -11.31
N LYS A 73 -14.29 4.78 -11.14
CA LYS A 73 -15.11 5.96 -10.79
C LYS A 73 -15.15 7.03 -11.87
N GLY A 74 -14.38 6.89 -12.95
CA GLY A 74 -14.26 7.88 -14.02
C GLY A 74 -13.63 9.20 -13.58
N ARG A 75 -12.92 9.23 -12.44
CA ARG A 75 -12.32 10.46 -11.88
C ARG A 75 -11.04 10.16 -11.11
N ARG A 76 -10.15 11.16 -11.01
CA ARG A 76 -8.88 11.05 -10.29
C ARG A 76 -9.09 10.83 -8.78
N MET A 77 -8.32 9.93 -8.19
CA MET A 77 -8.23 9.74 -6.74
C MET A 77 -7.63 10.98 -6.07
N ARG A 78 -8.21 11.44 -4.96
CA ARG A 78 -7.70 12.60 -4.20
C ARG A 78 -7.25 12.21 -2.80
N ILE A 79 -7.96 11.28 -2.16
CA ILE A 79 -7.72 10.91 -0.77
C ILE A 79 -7.47 9.41 -0.62
N LEU A 80 -6.26 9.03 -0.17
CA LEU A 80 -5.87 7.66 0.12
C LEU A 80 -6.05 7.34 1.61
N GLY A 81 -6.85 6.33 1.94
CA GLY A 81 -6.91 5.77 3.29
C GLY A 81 -5.93 4.61 3.44
N ILE A 82 -5.19 4.55 4.54
CA ILE A 82 -4.26 3.44 4.84
C ILE A 82 -4.67 2.82 6.16
N SER A 83 -5.11 1.56 6.17
CA SER A 83 -5.55 0.93 7.43
C SER A 83 -4.35 0.57 8.31
N VAL A 84 -4.44 0.87 9.60
CA VAL A 84 -3.37 0.57 10.58
C VAL A 84 -3.96 -0.28 11.71
N PRO A 85 -3.26 -1.36 12.15
CA PRO A 85 -3.71 -2.15 13.28
C PRO A 85 -3.54 -1.35 14.60
N ASP A 86 -4.34 -1.68 15.62
CA ASP A 86 -4.28 -0.99 16.93
C ASP A 86 -2.91 -1.17 17.62
N SER A 87 -2.23 -2.28 17.38
CA SER A 87 -0.88 -2.55 17.84
C SER A 87 0.15 -2.15 16.76
N TRP A 88 0.69 -0.94 16.85
CA TRP A 88 1.69 -0.39 15.92
C TRP A 88 3.06 -1.11 15.97
N LYS A 89 3.26 -2.12 16.82
CA LYS A 89 4.57 -2.73 17.10
C LYS A 89 5.06 -3.74 16.04
N SER A 90 4.82 -3.50 14.76
CA SER A 90 5.39 -4.33 13.68
C SER A 90 6.38 -3.53 12.84
N TYR A 91 7.39 -4.19 12.29
CA TYR A 91 8.32 -3.62 11.32
C TYR A 91 7.59 -2.82 10.23
N LEU A 92 6.47 -3.36 9.73
CA LEU A 92 5.54 -2.72 8.79
C LEU A 92 4.96 -1.35 9.21
N GLY A 93 5.20 -0.89 10.45
CA GLY A 93 4.85 0.45 10.89
C GLY A 93 5.54 1.54 10.06
N ILE A 94 6.83 1.36 9.75
CA ILE A 94 7.62 2.33 8.96
C ILE A 94 7.08 2.36 7.52
N GLU A 95 6.85 1.20 6.91
CA GLU A 95 6.30 1.12 5.55
C GLU A 95 4.96 1.86 5.40
N ARG A 96 4.09 1.80 6.42
CA ARG A 96 2.82 2.55 6.40
C ARG A 96 3.03 4.07 6.44
N VAL A 97 4.00 4.53 7.24
CA VAL A 97 4.38 5.95 7.32
C VAL A 97 4.96 6.42 6.00
N GLU A 98 5.85 5.62 5.40
CA GLU A 98 6.44 5.93 4.11
C GLU A 98 5.40 5.89 2.99
N LEU A 99 4.45 4.95 3.01
CA LEU A 99 3.33 4.94 2.05
C LEU A 99 2.51 6.23 2.14
N LYS A 100 2.20 6.71 3.35
CA LYS A 100 1.51 7.99 3.57
C LYS A 100 2.33 9.15 3.00
N ARG A 101 3.61 9.24 3.36
CA ARG A 101 4.52 10.31 2.91
C ARG A 101 4.69 10.33 1.41
N THR A 102 4.85 9.17 0.77
CA THR A 102 5.00 9.06 -0.68
C THR A 102 3.72 9.46 -1.40
N ALA A 103 2.55 9.04 -0.90
CA ALA A 103 1.27 9.50 -1.46
C ALA A 103 1.10 11.02 -1.36
N GLU A 104 1.50 11.62 -0.24
CA GLU A 104 1.50 13.08 -0.04
C GLU A 104 2.45 13.80 -0.99
N LYS A 105 3.66 13.28 -1.19
CA LYS A 105 4.63 13.81 -2.18
C LYS A 105 4.10 13.74 -3.61
N MET A 106 3.30 12.73 -3.93
CA MET A 106 2.64 12.58 -5.23
C MET A 106 1.39 13.47 -5.39
N GLY A 107 1.05 14.28 -4.39
CA GLY A 107 -0.06 15.22 -4.41
C GLY A 107 -1.42 14.65 -4.00
N PHE A 108 -1.46 13.50 -3.32
CA PHE A 108 -2.67 12.96 -2.72
C PHE A 108 -2.78 13.34 -1.24
N LYS A 109 -3.99 13.58 -0.73
CA LYS A 109 -4.18 13.57 0.73
C LYS A 109 -4.12 12.12 1.22
N ALA A 110 -3.36 11.81 2.26
CA ALA A 110 -3.30 10.46 2.81
C ALA A 110 -3.63 10.48 4.31
N VAL A 111 -4.45 9.53 4.76
CA VAL A 111 -4.90 9.43 6.15
C VAL A 111 -4.79 8.00 6.66
N PHE A 112 -4.47 7.85 7.93
CA PHE A 112 -4.56 6.56 8.59
C PHE A 112 -6.01 6.26 8.98
N VAL A 113 -6.42 5.02 8.70
CA VAL A 113 -7.69 4.46 9.14
C VAL A 113 -7.37 3.54 10.31
N ARG A 114 -7.82 3.90 11.52
CA ARG A 114 -7.59 3.14 12.75
C ARG A 114 -8.91 2.85 13.42
N LYS A 115 -9.02 1.71 14.10
CA LYS A 115 -10.27 1.35 14.79
C LYS A 115 -10.72 2.42 15.80
N LYS A 116 -9.76 3.04 16.51
CA LYS A 116 -10.04 4.08 17.52
C LYS A 116 -10.38 5.46 16.95
N SER A 117 -10.01 5.75 15.70
CA SER A 117 -10.15 7.08 15.09
C SER A 117 -10.80 7.00 13.71
N SER A 118 -11.69 6.02 13.51
CA SER A 118 -12.45 5.86 12.28
C SER A 118 -13.80 5.22 12.58
N ALA A 119 -14.82 5.58 11.83
CA ALA A 119 -16.16 5.03 11.96
C ALA A 119 -16.76 4.73 10.57
N ILE A 120 -17.73 3.83 10.53
CA ILE A 120 -18.61 3.70 9.37
C ILE A 120 -19.87 4.50 9.66
N ILE A 121 -20.17 5.48 8.81
CA ILE A 121 -21.42 6.24 8.85
C ILE A 121 -22.25 5.80 7.65
N GLY A 122 -23.34 5.06 7.91
CA GLY A 122 -24.10 4.38 6.88
C GLY A 122 -23.28 3.29 6.19
N SER A 123 -22.72 3.60 5.01
CA SER A 123 -21.84 2.70 4.24
C SER A 123 -20.52 3.36 3.84
N THR A 124 -20.16 4.44 4.54
CA THR A 124 -18.97 5.25 4.26
C THR A 124 -18.03 5.20 5.45
N LEU A 125 -16.80 4.78 5.21
CA LEU A 125 -15.70 4.87 6.16
C LEU A 125 -15.22 6.32 6.26
N VAL A 126 -15.13 6.82 7.49
CA VAL A 126 -14.64 8.16 7.81
C VAL A 126 -13.46 8.02 8.78
N SER A 127 -12.35 8.68 8.50
CA SER A 127 -11.21 8.82 9.42
C SER A 127 -11.28 10.16 10.15
N PHE A 128 -10.91 10.18 11.42
CA PHE A 128 -10.90 11.36 12.31
C PHE A 128 -9.48 11.68 12.80
N GLU A 129 -8.45 11.32 12.04
CA GLU A 129 -7.04 11.45 12.46
C GLU A 129 -6.64 12.88 12.86
N GLU A 130 -7.27 13.91 12.29
CA GLU A 130 -6.95 15.33 12.52
C GLU A 130 -8.11 16.10 13.17
N GLY A 131 -8.99 15.40 13.90
CA GLY A 131 -10.18 15.99 14.54
C GLY A 131 -11.31 16.38 13.57
N SER A 132 -11.01 16.49 12.27
CA SER A 132 -11.99 16.62 11.20
C SER A 132 -12.24 15.28 10.50
N GLY A 133 -13.49 15.02 10.12
CA GLY A 133 -13.87 13.82 9.39
C GLY A 133 -13.38 13.86 7.94
N VAL A 134 -12.50 12.93 7.58
CA VAL A 134 -11.97 12.75 6.24
C VAL A 134 -12.50 11.45 5.64
N ILE A 135 -13.09 11.55 4.45
CA ILE A 135 -13.61 10.39 3.72
C ILE A 135 -12.57 9.99 2.67
N PRO A 136 -11.84 8.87 2.83
CA PRO A 136 -10.94 8.40 1.80
C PRO A 136 -11.73 7.99 0.55
N ASP A 137 -11.15 8.28 -0.62
CA ASP A 137 -11.68 7.84 -1.92
C ASP A 137 -11.50 6.33 -2.07
N LEU A 138 -10.34 5.83 -1.68
CA LEU A 138 -9.92 4.44 -1.76
C LEU A 138 -9.12 4.08 -0.51
N VAL A 139 -9.26 2.83 -0.05
CA VAL A 139 -8.57 2.37 1.16
C VAL A 139 -7.59 1.24 0.82
N VAL A 140 -6.32 1.42 1.18
CA VAL A 140 -5.31 0.36 1.20
C VAL A 140 -5.39 -0.37 2.53
N ARG A 141 -5.90 -1.60 2.48
CA ARG A 141 -6.01 -2.47 3.64
C ARG A 141 -4.67 -3.12 3.91
N ARG A 142 -4.12 -2.85 5.09
CA ARG A 142 -2.90 -3.45 5.69
C ARG A 142 -3.21 -4.10 7.05
N THR A 143 -4.48 -4.49 7.26
CA THR A 143 -4.97 -5.17 8.46
C THR A 143 -5.92 -6.31 8.12
N PHE A 144 -5.85 -7.41 8.88
CA PHE A 144 -6.76 -8.55 8.70
C PHE A 144 -8.19 -8.23 9.16
N LYS A 145 -8.36 -7.50 10.25
CA LYS A 145 -9.68 -7.07 10.75
C LYS A 145 -10.03 -5.70 10.18
N PHE A 146 -10.52 -5.67 8.95
CA PHE A 146 -10.96 -4.45 8.27
C PHE A 146 -12.50 -4.40 8.21
N PRO A 147 -13.12 -3.22 8.36
CA PRO A 147 -14.58 -3.12 8.33
C PRO A 147 -15.18 -3.60 7.02
N VAL A 148 -16.28 -4.35 7.10
CA VAL A 148 -17.06 -4.84 5.94
C VAL A 148 -18.23 -3.91 5.64
N GLY A 149 -18.75 -3.94 4.42
CA GLY A 149 -19.96 -3.19 4.03
C GLY A 149 -19.72 -1.71 3.65
N ILE A 150 -18.47 -1.30 3.45
CA ILE A 150 -18.16 0.05 2.95
C ILE A 150 -18.27 0.12 1.43
N LYS A 151 -18.72 1.27 0.89
CA LYS A 151 -18.85 1.52 -0.55
C LYS A 151 -17.56 1.99 -1.21
N GLN A 152 -16.59 2.44 -0.42
CA GLN A 152 -15.28 2.84 -0.94
C GLN A 152 -14.55 1.62 -1.50
N PRO A 153 -13.89 1.74 -2.66
CA PRO A 153 -12.97 0.71 -3.14
C PRO A 153 -11.91 0.40 -2.09
N VAL A 154 -11.70 -0.90 -1.86
CA VAL A 154 -10.66 -1.40 -0.97
C VAL A 154 -9.64 -2.14 -1.81
N ILE A 155 -8.41 -1.67 -1.73
CA ILE A 155 -7.23 -2.44 -2.13
C ILE A 155 -6.98 -3.42 -1.00
N ASN A 156 -7.16 -4.70 -1.29
CA ASN A 156 -6.81 -5.70 -0.31
C ASN A 156 -5.29 -5.74 -0.14
N PRO A 157 -4.82 -6.20 1.04
CA PRO A 157 -3.50 -6.73 1.15
C PRO A 157 -3.44 -7.84 0.12
#